data_AF-A0A8J7IUA1-F1
#
_entry.id   AF-A0A8J7IUA1-F1
#
_cell.length_a   1.000
_cell.length_b   1.000
_cell.length_c   1.000
_cell.angle_alpha   90.00
_cell.angle_beta   90.00
_cell.angle_gamma   90.00
#
_symmetry.space_group_name_H-M   'P 1'
#
loop_
_entity.id
_entity.type
_entity.pdbx_description
1 polymer ?
#
loop_
_entity_poly.entity_id
_entity_poly.type
_entity_poly.pdbx_seq_one_letter_code
_entity_poly.pdbx_strand_id
1 'polypeptide(L)' 'MRIFTIILSFIAIGLIILNATKIDLSHPFEGESIIALITIVASLCAISLMAILRISKRIEQKTKEKN' A
#
# COMPACT_ATOMS: atom_id res chain seq x y z
N MET A 1 7.70 8.67 11.26
CA MET A 1 7.14 7.57 10.44
C MET A 1 5.66 7.33 10.70
N ARG A 2 5.17 7.39 11.95
CA ARG A 2 3.78 7.03 12.30
C ARG A 2 2.70 7.79 11.52
N ILE A 3 2.78 9.13 11.43
CA ILE A 3 1.83 9.93 10.61
C ILE A 3 1.84 9.52 9.14
N PHE A 4 3.02 9.31 8.54
CA PHE A 4 3.13 8.94 7.13
C PHE A 4 2.49 7.57 6.86
N THR A 5 2.74 6.60 7.73
CA THR A 5 2.12 5.26 7.66
C THR A 5 0.60 5.33 7.85
N ILE A 6 0.11 6.19 8.75
CA ILE A 6 -1.32 6.40 8.97
C ILE A 6 -1.98 7.02 7.74
N ILE A 7 -1.41 8.11 7.19
CA ILE A 7 -1.92 8.77 5.99
C ILE A 7 -1.95 7.80 4.81
N LEU A 8 -0.87 7.04 4.61
CA LEU A 8 -0.78 6.08 3.51
C LEU A 8 -1.78 4.93 3.68
N SER A 9 -2.07 4.52 4.92
CA SER A 9 -3.12 3.56 5.23
C SER A 9 -4.51 4.09 4.92
N PHE A 10 -4.80 5.37 5.22
CA PHE A 10 -6.07 6.01 4.87
C PHE A 10 -6.26 6.11 3.35
N ILE A 11 -5.21 6.48 2.62
CA ILE A 11 -5.20 6.54 1.15
C ILE A 11 -5.47 5.14 0.56
N ALA A 12 -4.82 4.10 1.10
CA ALA A 12 -5.05 2.72 0.66
C ALA A 12 -6.49 2.26 0.90
N ILE A 13 -7.10 2.61 2.04
CA ILE A 13 -8.49 2.29 2.34
C ILE A 13 -9.44 2.99 1.35
N GLY A 14 -9.23 4.27 1.06
CA GLY A 14 -10.02 5.00 0.07
C GLY A 14 -9.93 4.40 -1.34
N LEU A 15 -8.73 3.99 -1.75
CA LEU A 15 -8.50 3.32 -3.03
C LEU A 15 -9.20 1.96 -3.11
N ILE A 16 -9.17 1.16 -2.04
CA ILE A 16 -9.88 -0.12 -1.99
C ILE A 16 -11.40 0.09 -2.09
N ILE A 17 -11.97 1.07 -1.38
CA ILE A 17 -13.41 1.35 -1.42
C ILE A 17 -13.86 1.80 -2.82
N LEU A 18 -13.12 2.70 -3.46
CA LEU A 18 -13.44 3.18 -4.82
C LEU A 18 -13.31 2.09 -5.88
N ASN A 19 -12.41 1.12 -5.68
CA ASN A 19 -12.24 0.00 -6.61
C ASN A 19 -13.21 -1.16 -6.34
N ALA A 20 -13.60 -1.39 -5.09
CA ALA A 20 -14.54 -2.45 -4.71
C ALA A 20 -15.92 -2.25 -5.33
N THR A 21 -16.36 -1.00 -5.53
CA THR A 21 -17.63 -0.70 -6.21
C THR A 21 -17.65 -1.03 -7.69
N LYS A 22 -16.50 -1.38 -8.28
CA LYS A 22 -16.37 -1.60 -9.73
C LYS A 22 -15.79 -2.97 -10.13
N ILE A 23 -15.65 -3.88 -9.17
CA ILE A 23 -15.24 -5.26 -9.44
C ILE A 23 -16.39 -5.98 -10.14
N ASP A 24 -16.19 -6.27 -11.42
CA ASP A 24 -17.02 -7.20 -12.18
C ASP A 24 -16.24 -8.52 -12.35
N LEU A 25 -16.63 -9.53 -11.55
CA LEU A 25 -15.98 -10.85 -11.52
C LEU A 25 -16.21 -11.67 -12.80
N SER A 26 -17.13 -11.24 -13.67
CA SER A 26 -17.41 -11.91 -14.94
C SER A 26 -16.45 -11.48 -16.06
N HIS A 27 -15.94 -10.25 -16.00
CA HIS A 27 -14.98 -9.71 -16.98
C HIS A 27 -13.75 -9.11 -16.28
N PRO A 28 -12.85 -9.94 -15.72
CA PRO A 28 -11.74 -9.48 -14.87
C PRO A 28 -10.69 -8.63 -15.60
N PHE A 29 -10.64 -8.67 -16.94
CA PHE A 29 -9.67 -7.94 -17.76
C PHE A 29 -10.29 -6.79 -18.56
N GLU A 30 -11.57 -6.50 -18.36
CA GLU A 30 -12.29 -5.50 -19.13
C GLU A 30 -12.76 -4.35 -18.23
N GLY A 31 -12.67 -3.13 -18.76
CA GLY A 31 -13.09 -1.91 -18.08
C GLY A 31 -12.49 -1.75 -16.69
N GLU A 32 -13.36 -1.70 -15.68
CA GLU A 32 -13.02 -1.31 -14.31
C GLU A 32 -12.36 -2.44 -13.49
N SER A 33 -12.49 -3.70 -13.91
CA SER A 33 -11.85 -4.84 -13.23
C SER A 33 -10.32 -4.83 -13.36
N ILE A 34 -9.78 -4.28 -14.47
CA ILE A 34 -8.32 -4.11 -14.61
C ILE A 34 -7.78 -3.08 -13.61
N ILE A 35 -8.57 -2.04 -13.31
CA ILE A 35 -8.22 -1.00 -12.35
C ILE A 35 -8.25 -1.57 -10.93
N ALA A 36 -9.24 -2.42 -10.63
CA ALA A 36 -9.29 -3.15 -9.36
C ALA A 36 -8.07 -4.06 -9.17
N LEU A 37 -7.64 -4.78 -10.22
CA LEU A 37 -6.46 -5.64 -10.19
C LEU A 37 -5.17 -4.84 -9.95
N ILE A 38 -4.98 -3.73 -10.67
CA ILE A 38 -3.83 -2.83 -10.49
C ILE A 38 -3.83 -2.25 -9.08
N THR A 39 -5.00 -1.92 -8.53
CA THR A 39 -5.13 -1.38 -7.17
C THR A 39 -4.74 -2.41 -6.11
N ILE A 40 -5.11 -3.68 -6.30
CA ILE A 40 -4.67 -4.77 -5.42
C ILE A 40 -3.15 -4.89 -5.44
N VAL A 41 -2.53 -4.92 -6.62
CA VAL A 41 -1.06 -4.99 -6.76
C VAL A 41 -0.38 -3.76 -6.18
N ALA A 42 -0.92 -2.57 -6.41
CA ALA A 42 -0.40 -1.32 -5.87
C ALA A 42 -0.46 -1.30 -4.33
N SER A 43 -1.54 -1.82 -3.73
CA SER A 43 -1.68 -1.92 -2.27
C SER A 43 -0.65 -2.88 -1.65
N LEU A 44 -0.41 -4.03 -2.29
CA LEU A 44 0.66 -4.97 -1.93
C LEU A 44 2.05 -4.33 -2.00
N CYS A 45 2.29 -3.53 -3.04
CA CYS A 45 3.55 -2.81 -3.23
C CYS A 45 3.74 -1.73 -2.13
N ALA A 46 2.71 -0.97 -1.81
CA ALA A 46 2.75 0.05 -0.76
C ALA A 46 3.05 -0.56 0.63
N ILE A 47 2.48 -1.71 0.96
CA ILE A 47 2.78 -2.44 2.20
C ILE A 47 4.25 -2.86 2.23
N SER A 48 4.76 -3.38 1.11
CA SER A 48 6.16 -3.81 0.98
C SER A 48 7.15 -2.65 1.17
N LEU A 49 6.91 -1.52 0.52
CA LEU A 49 7.71 -0.30 0.68
C LEU A 49 7.69 0.21 2.13
N MET A 50 6.52 0.20 2.77
CA MET A 50 6.40 0.57 4.18
C MET A 50 7.18 -0.38 5.10
N ALA A 51 7.19 -1.68 4.83
CA ALA A 51 7.97 -2.65 5.59
C ALA A 51 9.48 -2.38 5.47
N ILE A 52 9.97 -2.18 4.24
CA ILE A 52 11.37 -1.83 3.97
C ILE A 52 11.77 -0.54 4.70
N LEU A 53 10.93 0.50 4.64
CA LEU A 53 11.16 1.77 5.30
C LEU A 53 11.24 1.65 6.84
N ARG A 54 10.41 0.79 7.46
CA ARG A 54 10.51 0.52 8.90
C ARG A 54 11.82 -0.18 9.25
N ILE A 55 12.22 -1.16 8.45
CA ILE A 55 13.47 -1.89 8.66
C ILE A 55 14.67 -0.93 8.51
N SER A 56 14.69 -0.14 7.44
CA SER A 56 15.73 0.85 7.17
C SER A 56 15.88 1.83 8.34
N LYS A 57 14.77 2.35 8.90
CA LYS A 57 14.85 3.20 10.09
C LYS A 57 15.20 2.49 11.39
N ARG A 58 14.83 1.22 11.56
CA ARG A 58 15.28 0.43 12.71
C ARG A 58 16.80 0.25 12.69
N ILE A 59 17.38 0.08 11.50
CA ILE A 59 18.82 0.04 11.30
C ILE A 59 19.44 1.41 11.60
N GLU A 60 18.85 2.49 11.06
CA GLU A 60 19.28 3.87 11.33
C GLU A 60 19.34 4.19 12.84
N GLN A 61 18.31 3.79 13.59
CA GLN A 61 18.30 3.99 15.05
C GLN A 61 19.39 3.19 15.75
N LYS A 62 19.54 1.90 15.41
CA LYS A 62 20.56 1.02 16.00
C LYS A 62 21.99 1.46 15.69
N THR A 63 22.26 2.03 14.51
CA THR A 63 23.59 2.54 14.16
C THR A 63 23.90 3.88 14.84
N LYS A 64 22.87 4.70 15.08
CA LYS A 64 23.01 6.01 15.74
C LYS A 64 23.18 5.89 17.26
N GLU A 65 22.65 4.84 17.89
CA GLU A 65 22.82 4.54 19.32
C GLU A 65 24.22 4.00 19.68
N LYS A 66 25.01 3.59 18.67
CA LYS A 66 26.34 2.97 18.84
C LYS A 66 27.51 3.94 18.58
N ASN A 67 27.24 5.22 18.30
CA ASN A 67 28.25 6.28 18.21
C ASN A 67 28.09 7.26 19.37
#